data_AF-A0A1G4B5T1-F1
#
_entry.id   AF-A0A1G4B5T1-F1
#
_cell.length_a   1.000
_cell.length_b   1.000
_cell.length_c   1.000
_cell.angle_alpha   90.00
_cell.angle_beta   90.00
_cell.angle_gamma   90.00
#
_symmetry.space_group_name_H-M   'P 1'
#
loop_
_entity.id
_entity.type
_entity.pdbx_description
1 polymer ?
#
loop_
_entity_poly.entity_id
_entity_poly.type
_entity_poly.pdbx_seq_one_letter_code
_entity_poly.pdbx_strand_id
1 'polypeptide(L)'
;MQIARLLSTIVVGLTIAQATPIQDKTSASIPEVKERKESRSKSPKYFQESDFSIHYDARFATKQLNETAQREAVRVLVQTYLSTLRDLGVQTWLMHGSLLGWWWNKQTLPWDSDADVQVTENGINFLAAYYNMTTWYHKYPSVPNGRVFQLEVNPNYVYRGQDSFDEDNVIDARWIDMDNGLFIDITAVSYVEDHPEGKGVLATKNGHEFRDTYLYPLLDTTFEGVKAKIPYKYKDMLISEYGEKALTNQEFMNHKFVDSKMEWVPTDEL
;
A
#
# COMPACT_ATOMS: atom_id res chain seq x y z
N MET A 1 -13.51 18.59 31.03
CA MET A 1 -14.05 19.94 31.27
C MET A 1 -14.75 20.40 30.00
N GLN A 2 -16.09 20.32 29.98
CA GLN A 2 -16.94 20.83 28.90
C GLN A 2 -17.05 22.36 29.02
N ILE A 3 -16.95 23.08 27.90
CA ILE A 3 -17.43 24.47 27.81
C ILE A 3 -18.24 24.61 26.52
N ALA A 4 -19.55 24.76 26.71
CA ALA A 4 -20.51 25.17 25.71
C ALA A 4 -20.37 26.67 25.39
N ARG A 5 -20.71 27.07 24.16
CA ARG A 5 -21.08 28.46 23.85
C ARG A 5 -22.33 28.50 22.98
N LEU A 6 -23.42 28.97 23.59
CA LEU A 6 -24.56 29.58 22.90
C LEU A 6 -24.14 30.94 22.35
N LEU A 7 -24.69 31.32 21.19
CA LEU A 7 -24.79 32.72 20.77
C LEU A 7 -26.23 33.01 20.35
N SER A 8 -26.81 33.98 21.06
CA SER A 8 -28.16 34.51 20.87
C SER A 8 -28.25 35.48 19.70
N THR A 9 -29.44 35.48 19.10
CA THR A 9 -29.98 36.40 18.10
C THR A 9 -30.06 37.85 18.56
N ILE A 10 -29.77 38.80 17.65
CA ILE A 10 -30.29 40.17 17.70
C ILE A 10 -30.88 40.49 16.32
N VAL A 11 -32.18 40.80 16.32
CA VAL A 11 -32.94 41.36 15.19
C VAL A 11 -33.02 42.87 15.40
N VAL A 12 -32.64 43.65 14.41
CA VAL A 12 -33.06 45.06 14.28
C VAL A 12 -33.45 45.29 12.83
N GLY A 13 -34.72 45.62 12.63
CA GLY A 13 -35.26 46.03 11.34
C GLY A 13 -35.11 47.53 11.14
N LEU A 14 -34.78 47.93 9.92
CA LEU A 14 -35.09 49.25 9.36
C LEU A 14 -35.66 49.05 7.96
N THR A 15 -36.89 49.49 7.76
CA THR A 15 -37.53 49.69 6.46
C THR A 15 -37.15 51.08 5.92
N ILE A 16 -37.01 51.22 4.60
CA ILE A 16 -37.69 52.23 3.75
C ILE A 16 -37.25 52.10 2.29
N ALA A 17 -38.21 52.45 1.42
CA ALA A 17 -38.16 52.80 -0.01
C ALA A 17 -38.20 51.66 -1.03
N GLN A 18 -39.40 51.49 -1.59
CA GLN A 18 -39.66 50.85 -2.87
C GLN A 18 -39.14 51.70 -4.03
N ALA A 19 -38.39 51.07 -4.93
CA ALA A 19 -38.29 51.47 -6.31
C ALA A 19 -38.50 50.20 -7.15
N THR A 20 -39.56 50.14 -7.93
CA THR A 20 -39.80 49.10 -8.93
C THR A 20 -39.18 49.53 -10.25
N PRO A 21 -38.33 48.68 -10.85
CA PRO A 21 -38.19 48.65 -12.29
C PRO A 21 -38.50 47.25 -12.85
N ILE A 22 -39.43 47.26 -13.79
CA ILE A 22 -39.47 46.51 -15.05
C ILE A 22 -39.35 44.98 -14.93
N GLN A 23 -40.50 44.31 -15.09
CA GLN A 23 -40.58 42.89 -15.43
C GLN A 23 -39.88 42.62 -16.76
N ASP A 24 -38.70 42.04 -16.71
CA ASP A 24 -38.11 41.36 -17.85
C ASP A 24 -38.62 39.91 -17.85
N LYS A 25 -39.58 39.64 -18.73
CA LYS A 25 -40.13 38.30 -18.96
C LYS A 25 -39.13 37.47 -19.76
N THR A 26 -38.17 36.85 -19.07
CA THR A 26 -37.56 35.58 -19.49
C THR A 26 -36.65 35.06 -18.37
N SER A 27 -37.20 34.29 -17.42
CA SER A 27 -36.41 33.28 -16.72
C SER A 27 -37.03 31.92 -17.00
N ALA A 28 -36.46 31.23 -17.99
CA ALA A 28 -36.54 29.78 -18.00
C ALA A 28 -35.72 29.33 -16.78
N SER A 29 -36.38 28.75 -15.78
CA SER A 29 -35.74 28.11 -14.65
C SER A 29 -34.82 27.01 -15.19
N ILE A 30 -33.51 27.23 -15.14
CA ILE A 30 -32.54 26.14 -15.24
C ILE A 30 -32.86 25.22 -14.05
N PRO A 31 -33.19 23.94 -14.27
CA PRO A 31 -33.39 23.04 -13.16
C PRO A 31 -32.06 22.96 -12.41
N GLU A 32 -32.10 23.28 -11.13
CA GLU A 32 -31.03 23.00 -10.19
C GLU A 32 -30.70 21.52 -10.32
N VAL A 33 -29.57 21.23 -10.98
CA VAL A 33 -29.02 19.87 -11.03
C VAL A 33 -28.60 19.58 -9.59
N LYS A 34 -29.51 18.98 -8.83
CA LYS A 34 -29.12 18.21 -7.65
C LYS A 34 -28.10 17.22 -8.15
N GLU A 35 -26.83 17.46 -7.87
CA GLU A 35 -25.82 16.41 -7.86
C GLU A 35 -26.38 15.31 -6.98
N ARG A 36 -26.92 14.30 -7.64
CA ARG A 36 -27.25 13.03 -7.04
C ARG A 36 -25.88 12.52 -6.60
N LYS A 37 -25.53 12.71 -5.33
CA LYS A 37 -24.57 11.83 -4.65
C LYS A 37 -25.16 10.44 -4.76
N GLU A 38 -24.91 9.78 -5.89
CA GLU A 38 -25.11 8.35 -6.00
C GLU A 38 -24.29 7.77 -4.87
N SER A 39 -24.97 7.14 -3.91
CA SER A 39 -24.29 6.25 -2.98
C SER A 39 -23.62 5.20 -3.85
N ARG A 40 -22.32 5.37 -4.08
CA ARG A 40 -21.53 4.49 -4.94
C ARG A 40 -21.71 3.09 -4.37
N SER A 41 -22.34 2.19 -5.12
CA SER A 41 -22.41 0.80 -4.72
C SER A 41 -20.97 0.30 -4.60
N LYS A 42 -20.59 -0.22 -3.42
CA LYS A 42 -19.27 -0.80 -3.16
C LYS A 42 -18.93 -1.75 -4.31
N SER A 43 -17.76 -1.57 -4.93
CA SER A 43 -17.27 -2.51 -5.94
C SER A 43 -17.13 -3.89 -5.30
N PRO A 44 -17.38 -4.99 -6.03
CA PRO A 44 -17.04 -6.31 -5.50
C PRO A 44 -15.54 -6.39 -5.22
N LYS A 45 -15.15 -7.25 -4.26
CA LYS A 45 -13.75 -7.57 -4.00
C LYS A 45 -13.09 -8.08 -5.27
N TYR A 46 -12.03 -7.42 -5.71
CA TYR A 46 -11.35 -7.77 -6.95
C TYR A 46 -10.46 -9.01 -6.79
N PHE A 47 -9.50 -8.94 -5.87
CA PHE A 47 -8.58 -10.02 -5.61
C PHE A 47 -9.21 -11.10 -4.72
N GLN A 48 -8.97 -12.36 -5.08
CA GLN A 48 -9.52 -13.53 -4.39
C GLN A 48 -8.37 -14.40 -3.88
N GLU A 49 -8.24 -14.46 -2.57
CA GLU A 49 -7.30 -15.33 -1.89
C GLU A 49 -7.85 -16.76 -1.80
N SER A 50 -6.96 -17.71 -1.59
CA SER A 50 -7.31 -19.10 -1.38
C SER A 50 -8.10 -19.30 -0.08
N ASP A 51 -8.93 -20.34 -0.03
CA ASP A 51 -9.71 -20.69 1.16
C ASP A 51 -8.84 -21.09 2.37
N PHE A 52 -7.58 -21.49 2.14
CA PHE A 52 -6.68 -21.97 3.20
C PHE A 52 -5.69 -20.91 3.69
N SER A 53 -5.47 -19.82 2.96
CA SER A 53 -4.53 -18.76 3.32
C SER A 53 -4.79 -17.46 2.56
N ILE A 54 -4.68 -16.34 3.29
CA ILE A 54 -4.81 -14.99 2.75
C ILE A 54 -3.61 -14.54 1.90
N HIS A 55 -2.50 -15.28 1.89
CA HIS A 55 -1.28 -14.92 1.15
C HIS A 55 -1.11 -15.72 -0.15
N TYR A 56 -2.13 -16.51 -0.54
CA TYR A 56 -2.12 -17.32 -1.75
C TYR A 56 -3.28 -16.95 -2.68
N ASP A 57 -3.01 -16.83 -3.97
CA ASP A 57 -4.00 -16.59 -5.01
C ASP A 57 -4.77 -17.89 -5.30
N ALA A 58 -6.11 -17.81 -5.24
CA ALA A 58 -6.99 -18.97 -5.39
C ALA A 58 -6.87 -19.66 -6.76
N ARG A 59 -6.35 -18.98 -7.79
CA ARG A 59 -6.20 -19.52 -9.15
C ARG A 59 -4.98 -20.41 -9.29
N PHE A 60 -3.94 -20.18 -8.48
CA PHE A 60 -2.61 -20.77 -8.66
C PHE A 60 -2.18 -21.69 -7.51
N ALA A 61 -2.95 -21.75 -6.43
CA ALA A 61 -2.63 -22.58 -5.28
C ALA A 61 -3.80 -23.47 -4.82
N THR A 62 -3.49 -24.73 -4.49
CA THR A 62 -4.46 -25.69 -3.94
C THR A 62 -4.16 -26.12 -2.50
N LYS A 63 -2.96 -25.77 -1.99
CA LYS A 63 -2.53 -25.98 -0.61
C LYS A 63 -1.35 -25.07 -0.29
N GLN A 64 -1.10 -24.85 0.99
CA GLN A 64 0.07 -24.11 1.46
C GLN A 64 1.37 -24.92 1.22
N LEU A 65 2.45 -24.22 0.90
CA LEU A 65 3.80 -24.79 0.94
C LEU A 65 4.20 -25.10 2.39
N ASN A 66 5.13 -26.03 2.59
CA ASN A 66 5.78 -26.14 3.91
C ASN A 66 6.63 -24.89 4.17
N GLU A 67 6.94 -24.63 5.43
CA GLU A 67 7.61 -23.40 5.88
C GLU A 67 8.91 -23.09 5.10
N THR A 68 9.80 -24.08 4.95
CA THR A 68 11.05 -23.90 4.20
C THR A 68 10.80 -23.55 2.74
N ALA A 69 9.86 -24.24 2.08
CA ALA A 69 9.52 -23.96 0.70
C ALA A 69 8.82 -22.60 0.53
N GLN A 70 7.98 -22.20 1.49
CA GLN A 70 7.33 -20.89 1.51
C GLN A 70 8.37 -19.77 1.62
N ARG A 71 9.31 -19.89 2.56
CA ARG A 71 10.39 -18.90 2.74
C ARG A 71 11.23 -18.72 1.49
N GLU A 72 11.64 -19.81 0.85
CA GLU A 72 12.37 -19.75 -0.42
C GLU A 72 11.52 -19.15 -1.57
N ALA A 73 10.21 -19.41 -1.59
CA ALA A 73 9.30 -18.84 -2.57
C ALA A 73 9.10 -17.32 -2.38
N VAL A 74 8.90 -16.85 -1.14
CA VAL A 74 8.80 -15.42 -0.81
C VAL A 74 10.08 -14.68 -1.18
N ARG A 75 11.25 -15.25 -0.87
CA ARG A 75 12.54 -14.71 -1.31
C ARG A 75 12.62 -14.52 -2.83
N VAL A 76 12.21 -15.52 -3.60
CA VAL A 76 12.19 -15.45 -5.06
C VAL A 76 11.17 -14.42 -5.57
N LEU A 77 9.99 -14.35 -4.96
CA LEU A 77 8.99 -13.32 -5.26
C LEU A 77 9.56 -11.91 -5.12
N VAL A 78 10.19 -11.62 -3.99
CA VAL A 78 10.83 -10.32 -3.72
C VAL A 78 11.93 -10.02 -4.74
N GLN A 79 12.80 -10.99 -5.02
CA GLN A 79 13.91 -10.83 -5.96
C GLN A 79 13.42 -10.48 -7.37
N THR A 80 12.40 -11.19 -7.85
CA THR A 80 11.84 -11.02 -9.18
C THR A 80 11.02 -9.74 -9.30
N TYR A 81 10.25 -9.39 -8.27
CA TYR A 81 9.51 -8.12 -8.18
C TYR A 81 10.44 -6.91 -8.26
N LEU A 82 11.42 -6.82 -7.33
CA LEU A 82 12.32 -5.68 -7.25
C LEU A 82 13.18 -5.53 -8.51
N SER A 83 13.60 -6.65 -9.10
CA SER A 83 14.35 -6.63 -10.35
C SER A 83 13.50 -6.17 -11.53
N THR A 84 12.27 -6.67 -11.64
CA THR A 84 11.36 -6.30 -12.73
C THR A 84 11.01 -4.81 -12.68
N LEU A 85 10.59 -4.28 -11.53
CA LEU A 85 10.20 -2.87 -11.42
C LEU A 85 11.38 -1.91 -11.65
N ARG A 86 12.58 -2.30 -11.22
CA ARG A 86 13.80 -1.55 -11.54
C ARG A 86 14.04 -1.49 -13.04
N ASP A 87 13.89 -2.62 -13.75
CA ASP A 87 14.11 -2.68 -15.20
C ASP A 87 13.02 -1.91 -15.97
N LEU A 88 11.80 -1.85 -15.43
CA LEU A 88 10.72 -0.99 -15.93
C LEU A 88 10.90 0.51 -15.61
N GLY A 89 11.88 0.86 -14.75
CA GLY A 89 12.08 2.23 -14.29
C GLY A 89 11.02 2.73 -13.31
N VAL A 90 10.21 1.84 -12.72
CA VAL A 90 9.19 2.18 -11.72
C VAL A 90 9.82 2.18 -10.34
N GLN A 91 9.76 3.32 -9.65
CA GLN A 91 10.24 3.40 -8.27
C GLN A 91 9.30 2.66 -7.33
N THR A 92 9.86 1.72 -6.58
CA THR A 92 9.23 1.02 -5.47
C THR A 92 10.16 1.01 -4.27
N TRP A 93 9.61 0.91 -3.06
CA TRP A 93 10.37 0.82 -1.82
C TRP A 93 9.71 -0.15 -0.84
N LEU A 94 10.51 -0.67 0.09
CA LEU A 94 10.06 -1.55 1.17
C LEU A 94 9.33 -0.73 2.24
N MET A 95 8.26 -1.31 2.78
CA MET A 95 7.46 -0.75 3.88
C MET A 95 7.14 -1.83 4.91
N HIS A 96 6.51 -1.44 6.02
CA HIS A 96 5.91 -2.36 7.00
C HIS A 96 6.85 -3.54 7.38
N GLY A 97 6.40 -4.79 7.26
CA GLY A 97 7.14 -5.98 7.67
C GLY A 97 8.41 -6.18 6.86
N SER A 98 8.38 -5.87 5.56
CA SER A 98 9.57 -5.95 4.69
C SER A 98 10.64 -4.92 5.05
N LEU A 99 10.26 -3.71 5.46
CA LEU A 99 11.21 -2.72 5.95
C LEU A 99 11.80 -3.12 7.32
N LEU A 100 11.00 -3.79 8.16
CA LEU A 100 11.47 -4.31 9.44
C LEU A 100 12.44 -5.49 9.26
N GLY A 101 12.15 -6.43 8.37
CA GLY A 101 13.08 -7.48 7.98
C GLY A 101 14.37 -6.91 7.38
N TRP A 102 14.24 -5.84 6.57
CA TRP A 102 15.40 -5.12 6.05
C TRP A 102 16.30 -4.56 7.16
N TRP A 103 15.70 -3.97 8.21
CA TRP A 103 16.42 -3.41 9.35
C TRP A 103 17.28 -4.44 10.07
N TRP A 104 16.77 -5.66 10.29
CA TRP A 104 17.44 -6.69 11.05
C TRP A 104 18.60 -7.33 10.28
N ASN A 105 18.36 -7.82 9.06
CA ASN A 105 19.39 -8.53 8.31
C ASN A 105 19.23 -8.47 6.79
N LYS A 106 18.43 -7.52 6.27
CA LYS A 106 18.18 -7.38 4.83
C LYS A 106 17.48 -8.60 4.21
N GLN A 107 16.70 -9.32 5.00
CA GLN A 107 15.93 -10.49 4.58
C GLN A 107 14.50 -10.40 5.11
N THR A 108 13.57 -11.12 4.49
CA THR A 108 12.23 -11.31 5.02
C THR A 108 12.30 -11.98 6.39
N LEU A 109 11.44 -11.56 7.32
CA LEU A 109 11.40 -12.15 8.66
C LEU A 109 10.96 -13.62 8.55
N PRO A 110 11.51 -14.56 9.35
CA PRO A 110 11.21 -15.99 9.18
C PRO A 110 9.74 -16.39 9.34
N TRP A 111 8.98 -15.64 10.15
CA TRP A 111 7.55 -15.84 10.39
C TRP A 111 6.65 -15.07 9.43
N ASP A 112 7.25 -14.33 8.48
CA ASP A 112 6.52 -13.50 7.52
C ASP A 112 6.35 -14.26 6.21
N SER A 113 5.17 -14.15 5.61
CA SER A 113 4.77 -15.00 4.49
C SER A 113 4.45 -14.25 3.20
N ASP A 114 4.56 -12.93 3.24
CA ASP A 114 4.47 -12.04 2.09
C ASP A 114 5.55 -10.95 2.15
N ALA A 115 5.40 -9.92 1.32
CA ALA A 115 6.26 -8.75 1.35
C ALA A 115 5.40 -7.49 1.14
N ASP A 116 5.83 -6.43 1.80
CA ASP A 116 5.15 -5.14 1.83
C ASP A 116 5.94 -4.11 1.03
N VAL A 117 5.35 -3.65 -0.06
CA VAL A 117 5.99 -2.71 -0.97
C VAL A 117 5.03 -1.62 -1.38
N GLN A 118 5.60 -0.44 -1.61
CA GLN A 118 4.85 0.70 -2.10
C GLN A 118 5.39 1.24 -3.40
N VAL A 119 4.51 1.88 -4.16
CA VAL A 119 4.81 2.66 -5.37
C VAL A 119 4.12 4.01 -5.29
N THR A 120 4.52 4.96 -6.15
CA THR A 120 3.79 6.21 -6.29
C THR A 120 2.51 6.03 -7.11
N GLU A 121 1.56 6.95 -6.98
CA GLU A 121 0.37 7.02 -7.84
C GLU A 121 0.74 7.03 -9.34
N ASN A 122 1.76 7.79 -9.72
CA ASN A 122 2.25 7.78 -11.11
C ASN A 122 2.81 6.41 -11.51
N GLY A 123 3.49 5.72 -10.58
CA GLY A 123 4.02 4.37 -10.79
C GLY A 123 2.91 3.36 -11.07
N ILE A 124 1.87 3.31 -10.24
CA ILE A 124 0.74 2.39 -10.47
C ILE A 124 -0.04 2.76 -11.74
N ASN A 125 -0.23 4.05 -12.05
CA ASN A 125 -0.88 4.49 -13.28
C ASN A 125 -0.11 4.00 -14.52
N PHE A 126 1.22 4.07 -14.48
CA PHE A 126 2.08 3.54 -15.54
C PHE A 126 1.97 2.01 -15.67
N LEU A 127 2.05 1.29 -14.56
CA LEU A 127 1.90 -0.17 -14.55
C LEU A 127 0.53 -0.60 -15.10
N ALA A 128 -0.55 0.08 -14.69
CA ALA A 128 -1.90 -0.19 -15.17
C ALA A 128 -2.04 0.00 -16.68
N ALA A 129 -1.49 1.10 -17.20
CA ALA A 129 -1.65 1.49 -18.61
C ALA A 129 -0.86 0.58 -19.57
N TYR A 130 0.31 0.08 -19.16
CA TYR A 130 1.25 -0.59 -20.07
C TYR A 130 1.57 -2.04 -19.72
N TYR A 131 1.36 -2.46 -18.47
CA TYR A 131 1.88 -3.74 -17.96
C TYR A 131 0.84 -4.59 -17.21
N ASN A 132 -0.42 -4.15 -17.09
CA ASN A 132 -1.45 -4.95 -16.44
C ASN A 132 -1.60 -6.32 -17.13
N MET A 133 -1.75 -7.39 -16.33
CA MET A 133 -1.83 -8.80 -16.75
C MET A 133 -0.59 -9.32 -17.49
N THR A 134 0.51 -8.58 -17.50
CA THR A 134 1.75 -9.03 -18.17
C THR A 134 2.43 -10.12 -17.34
N THR A 135 3.07 -11.07 -18.02
CA THR A 135 3.79 -12.17 -17.40
C THR A 135 5.28 -12.11 -17.72
N TRP A 136 6.12 -12.44 -16.74
CA TRP A 136 7.57 -12.52 -16.88
C TRP A 136 8.06 -13.92 -16.54
N TYR A 137 8.97 -14.44 -17.35
CA TYR A 137 9.69 -15.68 -17.07
C TYR A 137 11.06 -15.35 -16.46
N HIS A 138 11.32 -15.84 -15.26
CA HIS A 138 12.60 -15.69 -14.58
C HIS A 138 13.28 -17.04 -14.42
N LYS A 139 14.54 -17.15 -14.86
CA LYS A 139 15.38 -18.35 -14.70
C LYS A 139 16.81 -17.96 -14.32
N TYR A 140 17.22 -18.34 -13.12
CA TYR A 140 18.53 -18.01 -12.53
C TYR A 140 18.88 -19.05 -11.45
N PRO A 141 20.06 -19.03 -10.79
CA PRO A 141 20.49 -20.12 -9.90
C PRO A 141 19.48 -20.55 -8.82
N SER A 142 18.78 -19.62 -8.17
CA SER A 142 17.75 -19.93 -7.15
C SER A 142 16.40 -20.36 -7.77
N VAL A 143 16.25 -20.24 -9.08
CA VAL A 143 15.07 -20.63 -9.85
C VAL A 143 15.53 -21.46 -11.06
N PRO A 144 16.13 -22.64 -10.85
CA PRO A 144 16.85 -23.37 -11.90
C PRO A 144 15.95 -23.89 -13.02
N ASN A 145 14.69 -24.19 -12.72
CA ASN A 145 13.69 -24.64 -13.70
C ASN A 145 12.99 -23.46 -14.41
N GLY A 146 13.24 -22.24 -13.93
CA GLY A 146 12.46 -21.05 -14.26
C GLY A 146 11.06 -21.08 -13.64
N ARG A 147 10.46 -19.89 -13.49
CA ARG A 147 9.08 -19.69 -13.01
C ARG A 147 8.45 -18.52 -13.75
N VAL A 148 7.12 -18.52 -13.83
CA VAL A 148 6.34 -17.44 -14.44
C VAL A 148 5.69 -16.61 -13.35
N PHE A 149 5.84 -15.29 -13.47
CA PHE A 149 5.25 -14.32 -12.55
C PHE A 149 4.33 -13.38 -13.31
N GLN A 150 3.22 -12.96 -12.70
CA GLN A 150 2.26 -12.04 -13.30
C GLN A 150 2.15 -10.75 -12.48
N LEU A 151 2.17 -9.61 -13.17
CA LEU A 151 1.71 -8.35 -12.60
C LEU A 151 0.22 -8.20 -12.93
N GLU A 152 -0.61 -8.06 -11.90
CA GLU A 152 -2.04 -7.82 -12.06
C GLU A 152 -2.44 -6.56 -11.28
N VAL A 153 -3.11 -5.62 -11.95
CA VAL A 153 -3.54 -4.35 -11.37
C VAL A 153 -5.04 -4.40 -11.10
N ASN A 154 -5.43 -4.09 -9.86
CA ASN A 154 -6.83 -3.98 -9.47
C ASN A 154 -7.46 -2.77 -10.20
N PRO A 155 -8.54 -2.90 -10.98
CA PRO A 155 -9.18 -1.79 -11.69
C PRO A 155 -9.67 -0.67 -10.76
N ASN A 156 -9.88 -0.95 -9.47
CA ASN A 156 -10.21 0.05 -8.46
C ASN A 156 -8.99 0.92 -8.06
N TYR A 157 -7.80 0.73 -8.65
CA TYR A 157 -6.61 1.58 -8.44
C TYR A 157 -6.85 3.07 -8.75
N VAL A 158 -7.87 3.39 -9.54
CA VAL A 158 -8.24 4.77 -9.87
C VAL A 158 -8.86 5.54 -8.70
N TYR A 159 -9.33 4.84 -7.67
CA TYR A 159 -9.93 5.47 -6.49
C TYR A 159 -8.85 5.82 -5.47
N ARG A 160 -8.76 7.11 -5.14
CA ARG A 160 -7.78 7.68 -4.23
C ARG A 160 -8.51 8.51 -3.17
N GLY A 161 -8.05 8.45 -1.92
CA GLY A 161 -8.58 9.22 -0.79
C GLY A 161 -9.45 8.43 0.19
N GLN A 162 -9.48 8.89 1.44
CA GLN A 162 -10.20 8.25 2.55
C GLN A 162 -11.72 8.16 2.32
N ASP A 163 -12.30 9.09 1.57
CA ASP A 163 -13.73 9.08 1.20
C ASP A 163 -14.10 7.93 0.23
N SER A 164 -13.09 7.23 -0.29
CA SER A 164 -13.23 6.06 -1.15
C SER A 164 -12.77 4.77 -0.46
N PHE A 165 -12.73 4.75 0.88
CA PHE A 165 -12.36 3.55 1.63
C PHE A 165 -13.28 2.39 1.25
N ASP A 166 -12.69 1.44 0.54
CA ASP A 166 -13.28 0.19 0.16
C ASP A 166 -12.35 -0.91 0.69
N GLU A 167 -12.72 -1.45 1.85
CA GLU A 167 -11.97 -2.52 2.53
C GLU A 167 -11.70 -3.72 1.61
N ASP A 168 -12.55 -3.95 0.60
CA ASP A 168 -12.40 -5.05 -0.35
C ASP A 168 -11.38 -4.73 -1.46
N ASN A 169 -10.98 -3.47 -1.63
CA ASN A 169 -10.17 -2.99 -2.76
C ASN A 169 -9.03 -2.05 -2.33
N VAL A 170 -8.47 -2.29 -1.14
CA VAL A 170 -7.32 -1.52 -0.60
C VAL A 170 -6.01 -1.78 -1.37
N ILE A 171 -5.84 -2.98 -1.94
CA ILE A 171 -4.64 -3.35 -2.69
C ILE A 171 -4.76 -2.88 -4.14
N ASP A 172 -3.70 -2.23 -4.63
CA ASP A 172 -3.68 -1.62 -5.96
C ASP A 172 -3.18 -2.59 -7.04
N ALA A 173 -2.23 -3.47 -6.73
CA ALA A 173 -1.75 -4.50 -7.64
C ALA A 173 -1.15 -5.69 -6.90
N ARG A 174 -0.94 -6.80 -7.61
CA ARG A 174 -0.22 -7.97 -7.13
C ARG A 174 0.89 -8.37 -8.09
N TRP A 175 2.01 -8.81 -7.52
CA TRP A 175 3.02 -9.60 -8.22
C TRP A 175 2.91 -11.04 -7.79
N ILE A 176 2.50 -11.93 -8.69
CA ILE A 176 2.04 -13.28 -8.36
C ILE A 176 3.00 -14.32 -8.93
N ASP A 177 3.47 -15.26 -8.12
CA ASP A 177 4.16 -16.48 -8.59
C ASP A 177 3.09 -17.47 -9.07
N MET A 178 2.98 -17.67 -10.37
CA MET A 178 1.92 -18.50 -10.96
C MET A 178 2.12 -19.99 -10.71
N ASP A 179 3.29 -20.42 -10.22
CA ASP A 179 3.59 -21.84 -10.00
C ASP A 179 3.13 -22.31 -8.60
N ASN A 180 3.10 -21.42 -7.61
CA ASN A 180 2.70 -21.75 -6.23
C ASN A 180 1.59 -20.84 -5.66
N GLY A 181 1.26 -19.74 -6.33
CA GLY A 181 0.20 -18.80 -5.97
C GLY A 181 0.53 -17.80 -4.87
N LEU A 182 1.74 -17.80 -4.29
CA LEU A 182 2.15 -16.70 -3.42
C LEU A 182 2.23 -15.40 -4.21
N PHE A 183 1.99 -14.28 -3.55
CA PHE A 183 2.05 -12.97 -4.17
C PHE A 183 2.62 -11.90 -3.24
N ILE A 184 2.98 -10.77 -3.84
CA ILE A 184 3.29 -9.51 -3.14
C ILE A 184 2.14 -8.55 -3.40
N ASP A 185 1.55 -8.03 -2.34
CA ASP A 185 0.59 -6.93 -2.43
C ASP A 185 1.33 -5.61 -2.64
N ILE A 186 0.97 -4.89 -3.69
CA ILE A 186 1.55 -3.61 -4.07
C ILE A 186 0.53 -2.54 -3.73
N THR A 187 0.90 -1.62 -2.85
CA THR A 187 0.06 -0.47 -2.47
C THR A 187 0.62 0.81 -3.06
N ALA A 188 -0.24 1.66 -3.62
CA ALA A 188 0.19 2.95 -4.13
C ALA A 188 -0.16 4.08 -3.17
N VAL A 189 0.75 5.04 -3.06
CA VAL A 189 0.55 6.26 -2.26
C VAL A 189 0.29 7.47 -3.15
N SER A 190 -0.64 8.31 -2.73
CA SER A 190 -1.02 9.57 -3.38
C SER A 190 -0.95 10.73 -2.38
N TYR A 191 -0.67 11.93 -2.85
CA TYR A 191 -0.71 13.12 -2.00
C TYR A 191 -2.15 13.43 -1.57
N VAL A 192 -2.31 13.84 -0.31
CA VAL A 192 -3.57 14.34 0.24
C VAL A 192 -3.55 15.86 0.19
N GLU A 193 -4.18 16.44 -0.82
CA GLU A 193 -4.12 17.89 -1.11
C GLU A 193 -4.68 18.76 0.04
N ASP A 194 -5.80 18.35 0.63
CA ASP A 194 -6.52 19.11 1.67
C ASP A 194 -6.34 18.53 3.08
N HIS A 195 -5.18 17.93 3.35
CA HIS A 195 -4.91 17.34 4.67
C HIS A 195 -4.87 18.42 5.78
N PRO A 196 -5.48 18.19 6.98
CA PRO A 196 -5.51 19.19 8.06
C PRO A 196 -4.15 19.67 8.54
N GLU A 197 -3.11 18.84 8.40
CA GLU A 197 -1.74 19.21 8.74
C GLU A 197 -0.94 19.88 7.60
N GLY A 198 -1.62 20.27 6.52
CA GLY A 198 -1.06 20.90 5.34
C GLY A 198 -0.49 19.92 4.30
N LYS A 199 0.17 20.50 3.29
CA LYS A 199 0.73 19.77 2.13
C LYS A 199 1.83 18.78 2.51
N GLY A 200 2.12 17.86 1.60
CA GLY A 200 3.23 16.91 1.72
C GLY A 200 2.89 15.63 2.48
N VAL A 201 1.61 15.38 2.74
CA VAL A 201 1.12 14.12 3.31
C VAL A 201 0.77 13.17 2.18
N LEU A 202 1.30 11.95 2.25
CA LEU A 202 0.99 10.84 1.39
C LEU A 202 0.08 9.87 2.14
N ALA A 203 -0.91 9.30 1.44
CA ALA A 203 -1.79 8.29 1.99
C ALA A 203 -1.91 7.09 1.05
N THR A 204 -2.06 5.91 1.63
CA THR A 204 -2.59 4.73 0.92
C THR A 204 -4.12 4.68 1.04
N LYS A 205 -4.75 3.75 0.31
CA LYS A 205 -6.21 3.54 0.37
C LYS A 205 -6.73 3.07 1.72
N ASN A 206 -5.90 2.41 2.53
CA ASN A 206 -6.32 1.94 3.86
C ASN A 206 -6.21 3.03 4.94
N GLY A 207 -5.81 4.25 4.57
CA GLY A 207 -5.66 5.38 5.49
C GLY A 207 -4.30 5.47 6.17
N HIS A 208 -3.32 4.62 5.83
CA HIS A 208 -1.96 4.80 6.33
C HIS A 208 -1.33 6.06 5.72
N GLU A 209 -0.93 6.99 6.58
CA GLU A 209 -0.44 8.32 6.23
C GLU A 209 0.97 8.57 6.74
N PHE A 210 1.76 9.27 5.94
CA PHE A 210 3.08 9.75 6.34
C PHE A 210 3.50 10.95 5.50
N ARG A 211 4.41 11.76 6.03
CA ARG A 211 4.96 12.90 5.29
C ARG A 211 5.99 12.45 4.27
N ASP A 212 5.98 13.07 3.10
CA ASP A 212 6.96 12.84 2.04
C ASP A 212 8.40 13.09 2.49
N THR A 213 8.63 13.97 3.47
CA THR A 213 9.93 14.19 4.13
C THR A 213 10.46 12.99 4.93
N TYR A 214 9.62 11.98 5.20
CA TYR A 214 10.04 10.70 5.78
C TYR A 214 10.42 9.71 4.69
N LEU A 215 9.80 9.84 3.50
CA LEU A 215 10.02 8.97 2.37
C LEU A 215 11.23 9.39 1.54
N TYR A 216 11.29 10.66 1.13
CA TYR A 216 12.24 11.17 0.15
C TYR A 216 13.45 11.89 0.79
N PRO A 217 14.63 11.82 0.15
CA PRO A 217 14.94 10.96 -0.99
C PRO A 217 14.99 9.47 -0.59
N LEU A 218 14.50 8.59 -1.46
CA LEU A 218 14.63 7.14 -1.25
C LEU A 218 16.11 6.76 -1.17
N LEU A 219 16.44 5.84 -0.26
CA LEU A 219 17.80 5.37 -0.08
C LEU A 219 18.02 4.05 -0.82
N ASP A 220 19.13 3.95 -1.56
CA ASP A 220 19.53 2.71 -2.23
C ASP A 220 20.16 1.72 -1.25
N THR A 221 19.76 0.45 -1.37
CA THR A 221 20.24 -0.64 -0.51
C THR A 221 20.08 -1.98 -1.21
N THR A 222 20.18 -3.07 -0.45
CA THR A 222 19.84 -4.42 -0.89
C THR A 222 18.84 -5.07 0.05
N PHE A 223 18.02 -5.96 -0.48
CA PHE A 223 17.09 -6.81 0.25
C PHE A 223 16.98 -8.14 -0.49
N GLU A 224 17.04 -9.26 0.23
CA GLU A 224 17.09 -10.60 -0.37
C GLU A 224 18.20 -10.78 -1.42
N GLY A 225 19.30 -10.05 -1.26
CA GLY A 225 20.46 -10.08 -2.16
C GLY A 225 20.30 -9.30 -3.47
N VAL A 226 19.18 -8.61 -3.70
CA VAL A 226 18.98 -7.75 -4.89
C VAL A 226 18.89 -6.27 -4.50
N LYS A 227 19.05 -5.37 -5.48
CA LYS A 227 18.92 -3.92 -5.27
C LYS A 227 17.50 -3.58 -4.82
N ALA A 228 17.38 -2.77 -3.79
CA ALA A 228 16.12 -2.31 -3.21
C ALA A 228 16.21 -0.83 -2.84
N LYS A 229 15.06 -0.22 -2.54
CA LYS A 229 14.97 1.13 -1.97
C LYS A 229 14.18 1.11 -0.67
N ILE A 230 14.50 2.04 0.22
CA ILE A 230 13.81 2.24 1.50
C ILE A 230 13.53 3.74 1.73
N PRO A 231 12.60 4.08 2.64
CA PRO A 231 12.37 5.47 3.06
C PRO A 231 13.60 6.15 3.66
N TYR A 232 13.71 7.47 3.51
CA TYR A 232 14.78 8.29 4.11
C TYR A 232 14.84 8.17 5.64
N LYS A 233 13.69 8.31 6.31
CA LYS A 233 13.53 8.22 7.76
C LYS A 233 12.97 6.86 8.19
N TYR A 234 13.51 5.79 7.62
CA TYR A 234 13.04 4.42 7.87
C TYR A 234 12.92 4.07 9.37
N LYS A 235 13.84 4.53 10.23
CA LYS A 235 13.76 4.29 11.69
C LYS A 235 12.52 4.92 12.30
N ASP A 236 12.25 6.18 11.99
CA ASP A 236 11.10 6.91 12.53
C ASP A 236 9.79 6.27 12.06
N MET A 237 9.74 5.81 10.81
CA MET A 237 8.59 5.07 10.27
C MET A 237 8.38 3.74 11.00
N LEU A 238 9.43 2.93 11.17
CA LEU A 238 9.33 1.67 11.90
C LEU A 238 8.97 1.86 13.38
N ILE A 239 9.52 2.88 14.04
CA ILE A 239 9.20 3.18 15.45
C ILE A 239 7.75 3.65 15.58
N SER A 240 7.27 4.47 14.64
CA SER A 240 5.87 4.89 14.60
C SER A 240 4.91 3.70 14.49
N GLU A 241 5.28 2.68 13.72
CA GLU A 241 4.42 1.54 13.41
C GLU A 241 4.52 0.42 14.45
N TYR A 242 5.73 0.02 14.83
CA TYR A 242 6.00 -1.16 15.66
C TYR A 242 6.59 -0.83 17.04
N GLY A 243 6.94 0.43 17.29
CA GLY A 243 7.61 0.88 18.51
C GLY A 243 9.11 0.56 18.54
N GLU A 244 9.84 1.21 19.46
CA GLU A 244 11.30 1.08 19.58
C GLU A 244 11.78 -0.36 19.86
N LYS A 245 10.96 -1.16 20.56
CA LYS A 245 11.28 -2.55 20.88
C LYS A 245 11.35 -3.44 19.64
N ALA A 246 10.64 -3.13 18.56
CA ALA A 246 10.72 -3.92 17.33
C ALA A 246 12.10 -3.85 16.66
N LEU A 247 12.86 -2.79 16.94
CA LEU A 247 14.20 -2.58 16.39
C LEU A 247 15.32 -3.15 17.28
N THR A 248 14.99 -3.64 18.47
CA THR A 248 15.98 -3.98 19.51
C THR A 248 15.74 -5.31 20.21
N ASN A 249 14.49 -5.78 20.28
CA ASN A 249 14.16 -7.06 20.89
C ASN A 249 14.63 -8.20 20.00
N GLN A 250 15.63 -8.94 20.46
CA GLN A 250 16.24 -10.06 19.75
C GLN A 250 15.49 -11.38 19.99
N GLU A 251 14.34 -11.40 20.66
CA GLU A 251 13.54 -12.60 20.88
C GLU A 251 12.08 -12.33 20.48
N PHE A 252 11.60 -13.04 19.46
CA PHE A 252 10.26 -12.85 18.91
C PHE A 252 9.80 -14.11 18.15
N MET A 253 8.51 -14.46 18.22
CA MET A 253 7.90 -15.58 17.46
C MET A 253 8.70 -16.89 17.48
N ASN A 254 9.17 -17.34 18.65
CA ASN A 254 10.01 -18.54 18.83
C ASN A 254 11.33 -18.52 18.05
N HIS A 255 11.83 -17.33 17.74
CA HIS A 255 13.15 -17.11 17.15
C HIS A 255 13.97 -16.18 18.04
N LYS A 256 15.28 -16.30 17.91
CA LYS A 256 16.23 -15.38 18.50
C LYS A 256 17.20 -14.87 17.45
N PHE A 257 17.41 -13.56 17.43
CA PHE A 257 18.38 -12.93 16.56
C PHE A 257 19.79 -13.19 17.08
N VAL A 258 20.62 -13.84 16.26
CA VAL A 258 22.00 -14.18 16.57
C VAL A 258 22.93 -13.19 15.88
N ASP A 259 23.44 -12.21 16.62
CA ASP A 259 24.28 -11.12 16.07
C ASP A 259 25.49 -11.62 15.29
N SER A 260 26.11 -12.72 15.73
CA SER A 260 27.29 -13.29 15.06
C SER A 260 26.97 -13.87 13.67
N LYS A 261 25.72 -14.26 13.42
CA LYS A 261 25.21 -14.76 12.15
C LYS A 261 24.46 -13.69 11.35
N MET A 262 24.02 -12.61 12.01
CA MET A 262 23.08 -11.64 11.46
C MET A 262 21.81 -12.33 10.96
N GLU A 263 21.22 -13.19 11.79
CA GLU A 263 20.12 -14.06 11.39
C GLU A 263 19.17 -14.34 12.56
N TRP A 264 17.87 -14.40 12.26
CA TRP A 264 16.85 -14.92 13.15
C TRP A 264 16.88 -16.45 13.10
N VAL A 265 17.26 -17.09 14.21
CA VAL A 265 17.37 -18.56 14.31
C VAL A 265 16.22 -19.08 15.17
N PRO A 266 15.55 -20.17 14.77
CA PRO A 266 14.56 -20.84 15.62
C PRO A 266 15.15 -21.18 17.00
N THR A 267 14.40 -20.92 18.07
CA THR A 267 14.89 -21.09 19.44
C THR A 267 15.24 -22.55 19.77
N ASP A 268 14.64 -23.52 19.08
CA ASP A 268 14.91 -24.96 19.23
C ASP A 268 16.19 -25.42 18.48
N GLU A 269 16.77 -24.57 17.63
CA GLU A 269 18.04 -24.82 16.92
C GLU A 269 19.27 -24.18 17.61
N LEU A 270 19.07 -23.48 18.73
CA LEU A 270 20.13 -22.81 19.52
C LEU A 270 20.70 -23.68 20.64
#